data_AF-A0A7L0HXI5-F1
#
_entry.id   AF-A0A7L0HXI5-F1
#
_cell.length_a   1.000
_cell.length_b   1.000
_cell.length_c   1.000
_cell.angle_alpha   90.00
_cell.angle_beta   90.00
_cell.angle_gamma   90.00
#
_symmetry.space_group_name_H-M   'P 1'
#
loop_
_entity.id
_entity.type
_entity.pdbx_description
1 polymer ?
#
loop_
_entity_poly.entity_id
_entity_poly.type
_entity_poly.pdbx_seq_one_letter_code
_entity_poly.pdbx_strand_id
1 'polypeptide(L)'
;RPLTAYFRFLKENRPVFRQKNPEMSNMELVKKLAGAWKELPASQKQVYEDARKTDWQKYSEQLAAYKAQLTPAQAAALKEERRKRLAKRRSFRAKREMTVLGKPKRPRSGFNIFVSENFQESEGVSPAVSQERLL
;
A
#
# COMPACT_ATOMS: atom_id res chain seq x y z
N ARG A 1 8.65 8.22 8.34
CA ARG A 1 8.67 9.48 7.56
C ARG A 1 7.40 10.25 7.90
N PRO A 2 7.47 11.55 8.20
CA PRO A 2 6.30 12.36 8.53
C PRO A 2 5.41 12.61 7.31
N LEU A 3 4.17 13.07 7.55
CA LEU A 3 3.20 13.41 6.52
C LEU A 3 3.65 14.66 5.75
N THR A 4 3.31 14.75 4.48
CA THR A 4 3.48 16.00 3.72
C THR A 4 2.46 17.05 4.15
N ALA A 5 2.69 18.32 3.83
CA ALA A 5 1.76 19.41 4.12
C ALA A 5 0.34 19.12 3.61
N TYR A 6 0.22 18.63 2.37
CA TYR A 6 -1.06 18.23 1.78
C TYR A 6 -1.74 17.08 2.54
N PHE A 7 -1.00 16.02 2.90
CA PHE A 7 -1.60 14.90 3.63
C PHE A 7 -1.96 15.26 5.07
N ARG A 8 -1.26 16.21 5.68
CA ARG A 8 -1.62 16.80 6.96
C ARG A 8 -2.94 17.58 6.85
N PHE A 9 -3.05 18.47 5.87
CA PHE A 9 -4.31 19.16 5.55
C PHE A 9 -5.46 18.18 5.31
N LEU A 10 -5.25 17.13 4.51
CA LEU A 10 -6.26 16.09 4.28
C LEU A 10 -6.68 15.40 5.58
N LYS A 11 -5.73 15.04 6.45
CA LYS A 11 -6.01 14.35 7.71
C LYS A 11 -6.92 15.20 8.62
N GLU A 12 -6.63 16.50 8.70
CA GLU A 12 -7.35 17.44 9.57
C GLU A 12 -8.73 17.81 9.00
N ASN A 13 -8.85 18.00 7.70
CA ASN A 13 -10.07 18.50 7.08
C ASN A 13 -11.03 17.39 6.62
N ARG A 14 -10.56 16.16 6.41
CA ARG A 14 -11.41 15.04 5.94
C ARG A 14 -12.60 14.74 6.86
N PRO A 15 -12.50 14.75 8.21
CA PRO A 15 -13.66 14.55 9.09
C PRO A 15 -14.73 15.63 8.89
N VAL A 16 -14.32 16.90 8.80
CA VAL A 16 -15.23 18.04 8.59
C VAL A 16 -15.95 17.92 7.25
N PHE A 17 -15.22 17.59 6.19
CA PHE A 17 -15.81 17.39 4.87
C PHE A 17 -16.75 16.18 4.83
N ARG A 18 -16.44 15.11 5.55
CA ARG A 18 -17.30 13.92 5.68
C ARG A 18 -18.60 14.24 6.41
N GLN A 19 -18.53 14.99 7.51
CA GLN A 19 -19.73 15.38 8.25
C GLN A 19 -20.68 16.21 7.39
N LYS A 20 -20.14 17.09 6.54
CA LYS A 20 -20.93 17.89 5.59
C LYS A 20 -21.42 17.10 4.36
N ASN A 21 -20.82 15.96 4.05
CA ASN A 21 -21.12 15.16 2.86
C ASN A 21 -21.10 13.66 3.21
N PRO A 22 -22.02 13.16 4.06
CA PRO A 22 -21.97 11.80 4.59
C PRO A 22 -22.14 10.72 3.52
N GLU A 23 -22.97 10.98 2.52
CA GLU A 23 -23.28 10.07 1.39
C GLU A 23 -22.18 10.02 0.32
N MET A 24 -21.22 10.95 0.35
CA MET A 24 -20.21 11.09 -0.70
C MET A 24 -19.17 9.97 -0.63
N SER A 25 -18.80 9.42 -1.80
CA SER A 25 -17.76 8.39 -1.84
C SER A 25 -16.41 8.94 -1.35
N ASN A 26 -15.58 8.06 -0.79
CA ASN A 26 -14.22 8.43 -0.36
C ASN A 26 -13.41 9.11 -1.48
N MET A 27 -13.56 8.64 -2.72
CA MET A 27 -12.83 9.17 -3.86
C MET A 27 -13.23 10.61 -4.18
N GLU A 28 -14.53 10.89 -4.21
CA GLU A 28 -15.05 12.23 -4.47
C GLU A 28 -14.70 13.21 -3.35
N LEU A 29 -14.78 12.74 -2.09
CA LEU A 29 -14.39 13.53 -0.94
C LEU A 29 -12.93 13.98 -1.01
N VAL A 30 -12.03 13.07 -1.37
CA VAL A 30 -10.60 13.37 -1.55
C VAL A 30 -10.38 14.30 -2.75
N LYS A 31 -11.13 14.16 -3.85
CA LYS A 31 -11.08 15.10 -4.97
C LYS A 31 -11.50 16.52 -4.55
N LYS A 32 -12.57 16.65 -3.76
CA LYS A 32 -13.06 17.95 -3.24
C LYS A 32 -12.01 18.61 -2.33
N LEU A 33 -11.40 17.83 -1.43
CA LEU A 33 -10.30 18.31 -0.58
C LEU A 33 -9.05 18.70 -1.38
N ALA A 34 -8.74 17.96 -2.45
CA ALA A 34 -7.64 18.31 -3.34
C ALA A 34 -7.88 19.67 -4.03
N GLY A 35 -9.14 19.96 -4.41
CA GLY A 35 -9.56 21.27 -4.91
C GLY A 35 -9.36 22.36 -3.85
N ALA A 36 -9.91 22.17 -2.66
CA ALA A 36 -9.77 23.12 -1.55
C ALA A 36 -8.30 23.40 -1.19
N TRP A 37 -7.43 22.38 -1.24
CA TRP A 37 -5.99 22.58 -1.05
C TRP A 37 -5.37 23.44 -2.15
N LYS A 38 -5.75 23.25 -3.42
CA LYS A 38 -5.23 24.08 -4.53
C LYS A 38 -5.59 25.55 -4.35
N GLU A 39 -6.84 25.82 -3.95
CA GLU A 39 -7.36 27.16 -3.71
C GLU A 39 -6.86 27.80 -2.41
N LEU A 40 -6.31 27.01 -1.48
CA LEU A 40 -5.82 27.49 -0.20
C LEU A 40 -4.73 28.58 -0.38
N PRO A 41 -4.81 29.72 0.32
CA PRO A 41 -3.79 30.77 0.25
C PRO A 41 -2.39 30.25 0.62
N ALA A 42 -1.37 30.86 0.03
CA ALA A 42 0.02 30.49 0.30
C ALA A 42 0.39 30.61 1.78
N SER A 43 -0.12 31.64 2.48
CA SER A 43 0.09 31.83 3.92
C SER A 43 -0.46 30.65 4.75
N GLN A 44 -1.64 30.15 4.42
CA GLN A 44 -2.23 28.99 5.11
C GLN A 44 -1.51 27.69 4.75
N LYS A 45 -1.11 27.51 3.47
CA LYS A 45 -0.27 26.38 3.06
C LYS A 45 1.07 26.36 3.81
N GLN A 46 1.64 27.54 4.05
CA GLN A 46 2.93 27.70 4.71
C GLN A 46 2.92 27.11 6.13
N VAL A 47 1.82 27.28 6.88
CA VAL A 47 1.65 26.66 8.21
C VAL A 47 1.84 25.14 8.16
N TYR A 48 1.28 24.48 7.15
CA TYR A 48 1.42 23.03 6.98
C TYR A 48 2.84 22.61 6.53
N GLU A 49 3.50 23.42 5.71
CA GLU A 49 4.89 23.18 5.31
C GLU A 49 5.87 23.37 6.47
N ASP A 50 5.65 24.35 7.35
CA ASP A 50 6.49 24.56 8.52
C ASP A 50 6.28 23.47 9.58
N ALA A 51 5.04 23.03 9.76
CA ALA A 51 4.75 21.83 10.55
C ALA A 51 5.47 20.58 9.97
N ARG A 52 5.47 20.42 8.64
CA ARG A 52 6.19 19.33 7.97
C ARG A 52 7.70 19.41 8.22
N LYS A 53 8.31 20.61 8.12
CA LYS A 53 9.75 20.80 8.37
C LYS A 53 10.10 20.41 9.80
N THR A 54 9.31 20.87 10.77
CA THR A 54 9.49 20.55 12.18
C THR A 54 9.43 19.04 12.43
N ASP A 55 8.42 18.36 11.88
CA ASP A 55 8.29 16.91 12.00
C ASP A 55 9.45 16.17 11.30
N TRP A 56 9.97 16.73 10.21
CA TRP A 56 11.10 16.15 9.48
C TRP A 56 12.39 16.22 10.28
N GLN A 57 12.65 17.33 10.99
CA GLN A 57 13.79 17.46 11.89
C GLN A 57 13.74 16.40 12.99
N LYS A 58 12.61 16.32 13.71
CA LYS A 58 12.37 15.30 14.75
C LYS A 58 12.57 13.87 14.21
N TYR A 59 11.99 13.58 13.04
CA TYR A 59 12.13 12.27 12.41
C TYR A 59 13.58 11.98 12.01
N SER A 60 14.34 12.98 11.56
CA SER A 60 15.74 12.82 11.18
C SER A 60 16.61 12.45 12.37
N GLU A 61 16.43 13.15 13.49
CA GLU A 61 17.11 12.86 14.76
C GLU A 61 16.78 11.45 15.27
N GLN A 62 15.48 11.11 15.33
CA GLN A 62 15.03 9.78 15.74
C GLN A 62 15.55 8.67 14.82
N LEU A 63 15.59 8.91 13.51
CA LEU A 63 16.12 7.96 12.54
C LEU A 63 17.63 7.77 12.69
N ALA A 64 18.37 8.85 12.99
CA ALA A 64 19.81 8.78 13.24
C ALA A 64 20.08 7.95 14.50
N ALA A 65 19.37 8.23 15.60
CA ALA A 65 19.48 7.46 16.85
C ALA A 65 19.12 5.98 16.64
N TYR A 66 18.01 5.70 15.96
CA TYR A 66 17.60 4.33 15.64
C TYR A 66 18.66 3.59 14.81
N LYS A 67 19.26 4.26 13.82
CA LYS A 67 20.30 3.66 12.99
C LYS A 67 21.60 3.40 13.75
N ALA A 68 21.97 4.28 14.67
CA ALA A 68 23.15 4.11 15.51
C ALA A 68 23.02 2.91 16.46
N GLN A 69 21.80 2.53 16.84
CA GLN A 69 21.52 1.37 17.70
C GLN A 69 21.52 0.02 16.95
N LEU A 70 21.52 0.03 15.61
CA LEU A 70 21.45 -1.21 14.82
C LEU A 70 22.81 -1.90 14.71
N THR A 71 22.80 -3.21 14.89
CA THR A 71 23.95 -4.05 14.52
C THR A 71 24.09 -4.14 12.99
N PRO A 72 25.29 -4.40 12.45
CA PRO A 72 25.47 -4.60 11.01
C PRO A 72 24.57 -5.69 10.42
N ALA A 73 24.35 -6.79 11.15
CA ALA A 73 23.48 -7.88 10.74
C ALA A 73 22.00 -7.45 10.63
N GLN A 74 21.48 -6.71 11.64
CA GLN A 74 20.12 -6.19 11.60
C GLN A 74 19.93 -5.17 10.46
N ALA A 75 20.91 -4.29 10.25
CA ALA A 75 20.88 -3.32 9.14
C ALA A 75 20.86 -4.03 7.77
N ALA A 76 21.65 -5.09 7.60
CA ALA A 76 21.64 -5.91 6.38
C ALA A 76 20.28 -6.61 6.17
N ALA A 77 19.71 -7.19 7.22
CA ALA A 77 18.39 -7.84 7.17
C ALA A 77 17.28 -6.86 6.74
N LEU A 78 17.24 -5.65 7.33
CA LEU A 78 16.28 -4.61 6.94
C LEU A 78 16.44 -4.17 5.47
N LYS A 79 17.69 -4.08 5.00
CA LYS A 79 17.98 -3.74 3.59
C LYS A 79 17.49 -4.83 2.64
N GLU A 80 17.72 -6.10 2.99
CA GLU A 80 17.24 -7.25 2.23
C GLU A 80 15.70 -7.31 2.20
N GLU A 81 15.04 -7.13 3.34
CA GLU A 81 13.58 -7.12 3.43
C GLU A 81 12.99 -6.03 2.53
N ARG A 82 13.56 -4.82 2.57
CA ARG A 82 13.15 -3.71 1.71
C ARG A 82 13.32 -4.05 0.22
N ARG A 83 14.41 -4.73 -0.15
CA ARG A 83 14.67 -5.21 -1.53
C ARG A 83 13.61 -6.23 -1.95
N LYS A 84 13.33 -7.24 -1.12
CA LYS A 84 12.30 -8.26 -1.38
C LYS A 84 10.92 -7.62 -1.56
N ARG A 85 10.55 -6.68 -0.69
CA ARG A 85 9.26 -5.96 -0.77
C ARG A 85 9.13 -5.16 -2.07
N LEU A 86 10.20 -4.46 -2.49
CA LEU A 86 10.20 -3.70 -3.73
C LEU A 86 10.13 -4.61 -4.96
N ALA A 87 10.89 -5.71 -4.97
CA ALA A 87 10.85 -6.71 -6.04
C ALA A 87 9.45 -7.32 -6.19
N LYS A 88 8.80 -7.68 -5.07
CA LYS A 88 7.41 -8.15 -5.03
C LYS A 88 6.45 -7.10 -5.59
N ARG A 89 6.56 -5.83 -5.18
CA ARG A 89 5.74 -4.75 -5.74
C ARG A 89 5.94 -4.58 -7.25
N ARG A 90 7.19 -4.70 -7.74
CA ARG A 90 7.52 -4.63 -9.17
C ARG A 90 6.90 -5.78 -9.95
N SER A 91 7.01 -7.01 -9.45
CA SER A 91 6.42 -8.19 -10.11
C SER A 91 4.90 -8.12 -10.17
N PHE A 92 4.24 -7.63 -9.11
CA PHE A 92 2.79 -7.39 -9.14
C PHE A 92 2.38 -6.33 -10.16
N ARG A 93 3.12 -5.22 -10.25
CA ARG A 93 2.86 -4.18 -11.26
C ARG A 93 3.00 -4.74 -12.67
N ALA A 94 4.09 -5.45 -12.95
CA ALA A 94 4.30 -6.09 -14.24
C ALA A 94 3.19 -7.11 -14.56
N LYS A 95 2.78 -7.94 -13.60
CA LYS A 95 1.67 -8.90 -13.80
C LYS A 95 0.35 -8.20 -14.14
N ARG A 96 0.02 -7.11 -13.43
CA ARG A 96 -1.18 -6.31 -13.69
C ARG A 96 -1.14 -5.69 -15.10
N GLU A 97 0.01 -5.15 -15.49
CA GLU A 97 0.22 -4.61 -16.83
C GLU A 97 0.02 -5.68 -17.92
N MET A 98 0.62 -6.87 -17.75
CA MET A 98 0.39 -7.98 -18.68
C MET A 98 -1.08 -8.40 -18.76
N THR A 99 -1.83 -8.26 -17.66
CA THR A 99 -3.27 -8.56 -17.62
C THR A 99 -4.08 -7.50 -18.37
N VAL A 100 -3.75 -6.22 -18.20
CA VAL A 100 -4.38 -5.12 -18.95
C VAL A 100 -4.11 -5.24 -20.45
N LEU A 101 -2.92 -5.69 -20.84
CA LEU A 101 -2.57 -5.95 -22.25
C LEU A 101 -3.22 -7.22 -22.82
N GLY A 102 -4.04 -7.94 -22.04
CA GLY A 102 -4.76 -9.12 -22.51
C GLY A 102 -3.86 -10.32 -22.82
N LYS A 103 -2.64 -10.39 -22.26
CA LYS A 103 -1.74 -11.53 -22.51
C LYS A 103 -2.44 -12.84 -22.15
N PRO A 104 -2.53 -13.81 -23.09
CA PRO A 104 -3.18 -15.09 -22.83
C PRO A 104 -2.61 -15.79 -21.60
N LYS A 105 -3.50 -16.41 -20.83
CA LYS A 105 -3.09 -17.30 -19.74
C LYS A 105 -2.34 -18.50 -20.33
N ARG A 106 -1.39 -19.04 -19.57
CA ARG A 106 -0.67 -20.26 -19.97
C ARG A 106 -1.66 -21.43 -20.08
N PRO A 107 -1.39 -22.41 -20.96
CA PRO A 107 -2.19 -23.63 -21.00
C PRO A 107 -2.19 -24.31 -19.64
N ARG A 108 -3.34 -24.88 -19.26
CA ARG A 108 -3.46 -25.64 -18.01
C ARG A 108 -2.63 -26.92 -18.14
N SER A 109 -1.86 -27.26 -17.10
CA SER A 109 -1.22 -28.58 -16.97
C SER A 109 -2.28 -29.67 -16.80
N GLY A 110 -1.99 -30.92 -17.17
CA GLY A 110 -2.90 -32.06 -16.95
C GLY A 110 -3.37 -32.17 -15.50
N PHE A 111 -2.46 -31.94 -14.55
CA PHE A 111 -2.80 -31.85 -13.13
C PHE A 111 -3.79 -30.71 -12.82
N ASN A 112 -3.62 -29.52 -13.43
CA ASN A 112 -4.54 -28.41 -13.22
C ASN A 112 -5.94 -28.68 -13.80
N ILE A 113 -6.03 -29.50 -14.86
CA ILE A 113 -7.29 -29.94 -15.46
C ILE A 113 -7.98 -30.89 -14.48
N PHE A 114 -7.30 -31.96 -14.06
CA PHE A 114 -7.78 -32.90 -13.04
C PHE A 114 -8.24 -32.18 -11.76
N VAL A 115 -7.43 -31.29 -11.18
CA VAL A 115 -7.83 -30.51 -10.00
C VAL A 115 -9.06 -29.65 -10.30
N SER A 116 -9.13 -28.97 -11.44
CA SER A 116 -10.31 -28.14 -11.74
C SER A 116 -11.60 -28.93 -11.93
N GLU A 117 -11.51 -30.21 -12.32
CA GLU A 117 -12.65 -31.12 -12.49
C GLU A 117 -13.06 -31.79 -11.18
N ASN A 118 -12.09 -32.16 -10.34
CA ASN A 118 -12.30 -32.99 -9.14
C ASN A 118 -12.35 -32.16 -7.84
N PHE A 119 -11.93 -30.89 -7.83
CA PHE A 119 -11.90 -30.06 -6.61
C PHE A 119 -13.29 -29.76 -6.03
N GLN A 120 -14.33 -29.82 -6.87
CA GLN A 120 -15.71 -29.61 -6.44
C GLN A 120 -16.29 -30.83 -5.71
N GLU A 121 -15.69 -32.02 -5.92
CA GLU A 121 -16.09 -33.30 -5.32
C GLU A 121 -15.44 -33.54 -3.95
N SER A 122 -14.41 -32.75 -3.57
CA SER A 122 -13.85 -32.81 -2.22
C SER A 122 -14.71 -31.99 -1.24
N GLU A 123 -15.71 -32.64 -0.67
CA GLU A 123 -16.56 -32.10 0.40
C GLU A 123 -15.70 -31.54 1.57
N GLY A 124 -15.91 -30.25 1.87
CA GLY A 124 -15.84 -29.73 3.24
C GLY A 124 -14.47 -29.51 3.91
N VAL A 125 -13.33 -29.83 3.30
CA VAL A 125 -12.02 -29.57 3.93
C VAL A 125 -11.28 -28.45 3.21
N SER A 126 -10.78 -27.49 3.99
CA SER A 126 -10.02 -26.32 3.54
C SER A 126 -9.06 -26.66 2.37
N PRO A 127 -8.92 -25.79 1.35
CA PRO A 127 -8.13 -26.06 0.14
C PRO A 127 -6.69 -26.54 0.36
N ALA A 128 -6.13 -26.29 1.55
CA ALA A 128 -4.79 -26.71 1.94
C ALA A 128 -4.69 -28.20 2.31
N VAL A 129 -5.77 -28.84 2.77
CA VAL A 129 -5.75 -30.22 3.28
C VAL A 129 -5.99 -31.24 2.17
N SER A 130 -6.72 -30.87 1.12
CA SER A 130 -6.98 -31.74 -0.04
C SER A 130 -5.70 -32.10 -0.83
N GLN A 131 -4.62 -31.33 -0.69
CA GLN A 131 -3.31 -31.63 -1.32
C GLN A 131 -2.51 -32.74 -0.62
N GLU A 132 -2.81 -33.06 0.63
CA GLU A 132 -2.03 -34.02 1.43
C GLU A 132 -2.50 -35.48 1.24
N ARG A 133 -3.66 -35.69 0.60
CA ARG A 133 -4.25 -37.03 0.36
C ARG A 133 -3.88 -37.67 -0.98
N LEU A 134 -2.99 -37.05 -1.75
CA LEU A 134 -2.59 -37.50 -3.10
C LEU A 134 -1.08 -37.84 -3.21
N LEU A 135 -0.40 -38.06 -2.07
CA LEU A 135 0.90 -38.72 -1.98
C LEU A 135 0.75 -40.07 -1.30
#